data_AF-N1RIT7-F1
#
_entry.id   AF-N1RIT7-F1
#
_cell.length_a   1.000
_cell.length_b   1.000
_cell.length_c   1.000
_cell.angle_alpha   90.00
_cell.angle_beta   90.00
_cell.angle_gamma   90.00
#
_symmetry.space_group_name_H-M   'P 1'
#
loop_
_entity.id
_entity.type
_entity.pdbx_description
1 polymer ?
#
loop_
_entity_poly.entity_id
_entity_poly.type
_entity_poly.pdbx_seq_one_letter_code
_entity_poly.pdbx_strand_id
1 'polypeptide(L)'
;MYSCSSLTWARNELAVTSGGRYDIHLLVQVKNEAAHPVWADERIYHERIEEAIPEEFRGLVTLWSETQMLALYQGIYDHFTRGPDLPVHGVYRGLSMAMQYFAHKHPEYDYFWQWEMDVRYTGHYYDLFTKLENWSKSQPRKGLWERNSRFYFPSIHGSWEDFSQMARVQSQMGVVGADNVWKGVPGLEGKSPDSDTKGHRTVWGPLRPKDDDDWFEPGNDPVAPTSYEKDHYKWGVGEEADYIALNPIFNPDGTTWGLKEDITGYNRSEGLPPRRANIITTSRMSRRLLTTMHKMTAFKKQFAFPEMWPATVALQHGYKAVAVPHPVYVDRNWPTAYMAQVYNNGRDGASGGSRTSIFGDREHNMHGLSWFYNSGFAPNMYRRWLGLRVNNDGGEEFEGTEDKSKKGKGVGNMRGGEGRMCLPPMLLHPVKDVELPVEAPEADADAEAGKAPESDPGA
;
A
#
# COMPACT_ATOMS: atom_id res chain seq x y z
N MET A 1 9.82 -12.14 -14.92
CA MET A 1 9.51 -11.11 -15.93
C MET A 1 8.09 -10.66 -15.63
N TYR A 2 7.90 -9.47 -15.05
CA TYR A 2 6.55 -8.98 -14.71
C TYR A 2 5.85 -8.50 -15.99
N SER A 3 4.55 -8.77 -16.13
CA SER A 3 3.76 -8.45 -17.32
C SER A 3 3.83 -6.95 -17.69
N CYS A 4 4.56 -6.64 -18.77
CA CYS A 4 4.72 -5.30 -19.35
C CYS A 4 3.39 -4.64 -19.76
N SER A 5 2.38 -5.45 -20.07
CA SER A 5 1.09 -4.96 -20.58
C SER A 5 0.41 -4.00 -19.61
N SER A 6 0.47 -4.27 -18.29
CA SER A 6 -0.15 -3.41 -17.27
C SER A 6 0.45 -2.01 -17.18
N LEU A 7 1.77 -1.89 -17.40
CA LEU A 7 2.48 -0.61 -17.45
C LEU A 7 2.09 0.20 -18.69
N THR A 8 1.89 -0.46 -19.84
CA THR A 8 1.46 0.20 -21.07
C THR A 8 0.07 0.83 -20.94
N TRP A 9 -0.89 0.12 -20.32
CA TRP A 9 -2.24 0.66 -20.06
C TRP A 9 -2.19 1.86 -19.11
N ALA A 10 -1.49 1.73 -17.98
CA ALA A 10 -1.33 2.81 -17.02
C ALA A 10 -0.64 4.03 -17.66
N ARG A 11 0.37 3.84 -18.51
CA ARG A 11 1.04 4.93 -19.25
C ARG A 11 0.09 5.68 -20.16
N ASN A 12 -0.71 4.99 -20.95
CA ASN A 12 -1.64 5.66 -21.86
C ASN A 12 -2.69 6.47 -21.08
N GLU A 13 -3.28 5.88 -20.04
CA GLU A 13 -4.33 6.56 -19.25
C GLU A 13 -3.78 7.71 -18.38
N LEU A 14 -2.62 7.53 -17.75
CA LEU A 14 -2.08 8.50 -16.81
C LEU A 14 -1.23 9.59 -17.48
N ALA A 15 -0.41 9.27 -18.48
CA ALA A 15 0.43 10.27 -19.13
C ALA A 15 -0.31 10.96 -20.29
N VAL A 16 -1.02 10.19 -21.13
CA VAL A 16 -1.63 10.73 -22.36
C VAL A 16 -3.03 11.28 -22.09
N THR A 17 -3.96 10.47 -21.54
CA THR A 17 -5.37 10.89 -21.35
C THR A 17 -5.53 12.00 -20.33
N SER A 18 -4.64 12.09 -19.34
CA SER A 18 -4.67 13.16 -18.33
C SER A 18 -4.16 14.52 -18.83
N GLY A 19 -3.59 14.57 -20.05
CA GLY A 19 -2.92 15.76 -20.58
C GLY A 19 -1.55 16.04 -19.93
N GLY A 20 -0.80 15.00 -19.54
CA GLY A 20 0.51 15.14 -18.90
C GLY A 20 0.46 15.48 -17.40
N ARG A 21 -0.65 15.16 -16.71
CA ARG A 21 -0.79 15.40 -15.26
C ARG A 21 0.07 14.46 -14.41
N TYR A 22 0.44 13.30 -14.95
CA TYR A 22 1.25 12.30 -14.27
C TYR A 22 2.40 11.86 -15.16
N ASP A 23 3.59 11.80 -14.56
CA ASP A 23 4.76 11.13 -15.12
C ASP A 23 4.92 9.76 -14.48
N ILE A 24 5.35 8.78 -15.26
CA ILE A 24 5.58 7.41 -14.80
C ILE A 24 7.08 7.14 -14.76
N HIS A 25 7.54 6.67 -13.60
CA HIS A 25 8.93 6.27 -13.38
C HIS A 25 8.99 4.84 -12.83
N LEU A 26 9.99 4.09 -13.25
CA LEU A 26 10.31 2.75 -12.78
C LEU A 26 11.56 2.81 -11.90
N LEU A 27 11.38 2.67 -10.59
CA LEU A 27 12.50 2.57 -9.65
C LEU A 27 12.99 1.12 -9.60
N VAL A 28 14.08 0.82 -10.31
CA VAL A 28 14.57 -0.54 -10.48
C VAL A 28 15.81 -0.76 -9.62
N GLN A 29 15.74 -1.75 -8.73
CA GLN A 29 16.91 -2.11 -7.94
C GLN A 29 17.91 -2.89 -8.79
N VAL A 30 19.18 -2.48 -8.76
CA VAL A 30 20.29 -3.27 -9.28
C VAL A 30 20.71 -4.28 -8.21
N LYS A 31 20.60 -5.56 -8.55
CA LYS A 31 21.16 -6.67 -7.78
C LYS A 31 22.59 -6.97 -8.25
N ASN A 32 23.39 -7.60 -7.38
CA ASN A 32 24.80 -7.94 -7.65
C ASN A 32 25.63 -6.71 -8.06
N GLU A 33 25.68 -5.72 -7.19
CA GLU A 33 26.32 -4.42 -7.43
C GLU A 33 27.82 -4.53 -7.77
N ALA A 34 28.49 -5.56 -7.26
CA ALA A 34 29.90 -5.82 -7.55
C ALA A 34 30.14 -6.16 -9.04
N ALA A 35 29.20 -6.88 -9.67
CA ALA A 35 29.27 -7.18 -11.10
C ALA A 35 28.74 -6.02 -11.97
N HIS A 36 27.86 -5.18 -11.42
CA HIS A 36 27.23 -4.07 -12.13
C HIS A 36 27.36 -2.76 -11.33
N PRO A 37 28.57 -2.15 -11.30
CA PRO A 37 28.81 -0.93 -10.54
C PRO A 37 28.25 0.31 -11.26
N VAL A 38 26.91 0.39 -11.39
CA VAL A 38 26.19 1.43 -12.14
C VAL A 38 26.41 2.86 -11.63
N TRP A 39 26.95 3.02 -10.42
CA TRP A 39 27.28 4.32 -9.83
C TRP A 39 28.72 4.78 -10.09
N ALA A 40 29.58 3.88 -10.58
CA ALA A 40 30.98 4.20 -10.88
C ALA A 40 31.19 4.64 -12.33
N ASP A 41 30.34 4.17 -13.26
CA ASP A 41 30.45 4.44 -14.70
C ASP A 41 29.06 4.56 -15.33
N GLU A 42 28.80 5.69 -15.98
CA GLU A 42 27.54 5.97 -16.68
C GLU A 42 27.32 4.99 -17.85
N ARG A 43 28.37 4.52 -18.50
CA ARG A 43 28.25 3.51 -19.56
C ARG A 43 27.65 2.20 -19.02
N ILE A 44 28.09 1.75 -17.85
CA ILE A 44 27.57 0.55 -17.19
C ILE A 44 26.11 0.75 -16.77
N TYR A 45 25.75 1.97 -16.34
CA TYR A 45 24.36 2.33 -16.04
C TYR A 45 23.45 2.12 -17.25
N HIS A 46 23.83 2.65 -18.42
CA HIS A 46 23.05 2.54 -19.65
C HIS A 46 23.03 1.10 -20.19
N GLU A 47 24.17 0.42 -20.23
CA GLU A 47 24.27 -1.01 -20.62
C GLU A 47 23.32 -1.86 -19.77
N ARG A 48 23.25 -1.60 -18.46
CA ARG A 48 22.37 -2.37 -17.58
C ARG A 48 20.89 -2.14 -17.88
N ILE A 49 20.50 -0.92 -18.25
CA ILE A 49 19.14 -0.62 -18.70
C ILE A 49 18.85 -1.37 -20.00
N GLU A 50 19.77 -1.31 -20.97
CA GLU A 50 19.56 -1.94 -22.28
C GLU A 50 19.42 -3.48 -22.19
N GLU A 51 20.21 -4.12 -21.33
CA GLU A 51 20.18 -5.56 -21.09
C GLU A 51 18.93 -6.03 -20.33
N ALA A 52 18.49 -5.27 -19.33
CA ALA A 52 17.49 -5.74 -18.37
C ALA A 52 16.08 -5.22 -18.65
N ILE A 53 15.95 -4.13 -19.40
CA ILE A 53 14.70 -3.39 -19.59
C ILE A 53 14.30 -3.38 -21.07
N PRO A 54 13.06 -3.77 -21.40
CA PRO A 54 12.54 -3.68 -22.77
C PRO A 54 12.61 -2.24 -23.30
N GLU A 55 12.86 -2.10 -24.60
CA GLU A 55 13.16 -0.83 -25.28
C GLU A 55 12.13 0.27 -24.96
N GLU A 56 10.84 -0.08 -24.94
CA GLU A 56 9.73 0.83 -24.71
C GLU A 56 9.62 1.39 -23.28
N PHE A 57 10.41 0.86 -22.34
CA PHE A 57 10.42 1.27 -20.93
C PHE A 57 11.74 1.90 -20.49
N ARG A 58 12.81 1.82 -21.30
CA ARG A 58 14.16 2.27 -20.90
C ARG A 58 14.20 3.73 -20.45
N GLY A 59 13.45 4.61 -21.14
CA GLY A 59 13.37 6.04 -20.81
C GLY A 59 12.61 6.38 -19.53
N LEU A 60 11.98 5.40 -18.86
CA LEU A 60 11.24 5.59 -17.61
C LEU A 60 12.03 5.11 -16.39
N VAL A 61 13.21 4.52 -16.57
CA VAL A 61 13.93 3.82 -15.51
C VAL A 61 14.87 4.73 -14.75
N THR A 62 14.76 4.68 -13.43
CA THR A 62 15.80 5.14 -12.50
C THR A 62 16.33 3.95 -11.72
N LEU A 63 17.62 3.64 -11.90
CA LEU A 63 18.27 2.57 -11.14
C LEU A 63 18.59 3.04 -9.72
N TRP A 64 18.47 2.14 -8.76
CA TRP A 64 18.90 2.33 -7.37
C TRP A 64 19.56 1.07 -6.83
N SER A 65 20.32 1.18 -5.73
CA SER A 65 21.00 0.02 -5.15
C SER A 65 21.09 0.06 -3.62
N GLU A 66 21.39 -1.07 -2.99
CA GLU A 66 21.46 -1.16 -1.52
C GLU A 66 22.67 -0.40 -0.99
N THR A 67 23.83 -0.53 -1.64
CA THR A 67 25.05 0.22 -1.27
C THR A 67 24.84 1.72 -1.39
N GLN A 68 24.08 2.17 -2.39
CA GLN A 68 23.71 3.58 -2.52
C GLN A 68 22.88 4.06 -1.33
N MET A 69 21.85 3.29 -0.94
CA MET A 69 21.02 3.63 0.21
C MET A 69 21.84 3.61 1.51
N LEU A 70 22.78 2.67 1.65
CA LEU A 70 23.72 2.62 2.77
C LEU A 70 24.62 3.87 2.82
N ALA A 71 25.16 4.31 1.68
CA ALA A 71 26.01 5.48 1.61
C ALA A 71 25.26 6.78 1.96
N LEU A 72 24.04 6.93 1.45
CA LEU A 72 23.17 8.08 1.73
C LEU A 72 22.66 8.09 3.18
N TYR A 73 22.28 6.92 3.69
CA TYR A 73 21.63 6.75 4.99
C TYR A 73 22.50 5.91 5.94
N GLN A 74 23.77 6.30 6.05
CA GLN A 74 24.75 5.66 6.93
C GLN A 74 24.38 5.79 8.41
N GLY A 75 24.80 4.83 9.25
CA GLY A 75 24.66 4.91 10.71
C GLY A 75 23.27 4.56 11.26
N ILE A 76 22.38 4.03 10.41
CA ILE A 76 21.12 3.44 10.86
C ILE A 76 21.42 2.13 11.57
N TYR A 77 20.91 1.99 12.80
CA TYR A 77 21.00 0.73 13.53
C TYR A 77 19.98 -0.26 12.99
N ASP A 78 20.46 -1.42 12.55
CA ASP A 78 19.63 -2.49 12.01
C ASP A 78 19.20 -3.49 13.10
N HIS A 79 17.89 -3.66 13.27
CA HIS A 79 17.30 -4.64 14.17
C HIS A 79 17.28 -6.07 13.59
N PHE A 80 17.54 -6.23 12.28
CA PHE A 80 17.41 -7.50 11.56
C PHE A 80 16.10 -8.21 11.87
N THR A 81 14.99 -7.48 11.92
CA THR A 81 13.67 -7.98 12.38
C THR A 81 13.19 -9.20 11.60
N ARG A 82 13.69 -9.41 10.37
CA ARG A 82 13.40 -10.58 9.52
C ARG A 82 14.63 -11.43 9.20
N GLY A 83 15.70 -11.27 9.97
CA GLY A 83 16.98 -11.95 9.78
C GLY A 83 18.01 -11.13 9.00
N PRO A 84 19.27 -11.62 8.94
CA PRO A 84 20.40 -10.93 8.32
C PRO A 84 20.27 -10.76 6.81
N ASP A 85 19.50 -11.61 6.14
CA ASP A 85 19.32 -11.58 4.69
C ASP A 85 18.37 -10.45 4.21
N LEU A 86 17.73 -9.74 5.15
CA LEU A 86 16.79 -8.64 4.88
C LEU A 86 17.19 -7.38 5.65
N PRO A 87 18.37 -6.78 5.31
CA PRO A 87 18.88 -5.60 5.99
C PRO A 87 18.01 -4.36 5.75
N VAL A 88 18.21 -3.32 6.56
CA VAL A 88 17.41 -2.09 6.57
C VAL A 88 17.48 -1.33 5.24
N HIS A 89 18.63 -1.38 4.55
CA HIS A 89 18.83 -0.73 3.26
C HIS A 89 18.40 -1.62 2.06
N GLY A 90 18.10 -2.90 2.30
CA GLY A 90 17.74 -3.85 1.25
C GLY A 90 16.28 -3.73 0.79
N VAL A 91 15.91 -4.41 -0.29
CA VAL A 91 14.58 -4.26 -0.96
C VAL A 91 13.36 -4.54 -0.10
N TYR A 92 13.50 -5.22 1.03
CA TYR A 92 12.36 -5.50 1.88
C TYR A 92 12.03 -4.31 2.80
N ARG A 93 13.05 -3.54 3.21
CA ARG A 93 12.93 -2.46 4.21
C ARG A 93 13.31 -1.08 3.67
N GLY A 94 14.22 -1.02 2.72
CA GLY A 94 14.75 0.20 2.11
C GLY A 94 13.92 0.78 0.96
N LEU A 95 12.77 0.21 0.59
CA LEU A 95 11.96 0.73 -0.54
C LEU A 95 11.59 2.20 -0.35
N SER A 96 11.21 2.59 0.87
CA SER A 96 10.91 3.99 1.18
C SER A 96 12.15 4.89 1.06
N MET A 97 13.36 4.36 1.27
CA MET A 97 14.61 5.13 1.11
C MET A 97 14.86 5.48 -0.34
N ALA A 98 14.62 4.55 -1.26
CA ALA A 98 14.72 4.79 -2.70
C ALA A 98 13.70 5.85 -3.13
N MET A 99 12.46 5.76 -2.64
CA MET A 99 11.41 6.74 -2.91
C MET A 99 11.74 8.14 -2.37
N GLN A 100 12.27 8.22 -1.14
CA GLN A 100 12.75 9.45 -0.53
C GLN A 100 13.85 10.11 -1.37
N TYR A 101 14.82 9.32 -1.82
CA TYR A 101 15.94 9.83 -2.62
C TYR A 101 15.48 10.27 -4.00
N PHE A 102 14.60 9.50 -4.65
CA PHE A 102 13.99 9.89 -5.92
C PHE A 102 13.29 11.26 -5.81
N ALA A 103 12.42 11.44 -4.81
CA ALA A 103 11.74 12.72 -4.60
C ALA A 103 12.70 13.88 -4.26
N HIS A 104 13.84 13.59 -3.62
CA HIS A 104 14.89 14.60 -3.41
C HIS A 104 15.58 15.02 -4.72
N LYS A 105 15.72 14.11 -5.69
CA LYS A 105 16.32 14.37 -7.00
C LYS A 105 15.35 14.99 -8.01
N HIS A 106 14.06 14.87 -7.78
CA HIS A 106 13.01 15.39 -8.66
C HIS A 106 12.15 16.46 -7.97
N PRO A 107 12.70 17.66 -7.69
CA PRO A 107 11.98 18.74 -7.03
C PRO A 107 10.82 19.33 -7.86
N GLU A 108 10.74 19.01 -9.15
CA GLU A 108 9.67 19.39 -10.08
C GLU A 108 8.31 18.78 -9.73
N TYR A 109 8.27 17.71 -8.93
CA TYR A 109 7.02 17.04 -8.54
C TYR A 109 6.58 17.46 -7.13
N ASP A 110 5.28 17.75 -6.97
CA ASP A 110 4.70 18.06 -5.66
C ASP A 110 4.18 16.82 -4.91
N TYR A 111 3.77 15.79 -5.63
CA TYR A 111 3.19 14.57 -5.10
C TYR A 111 3.68 13.36 -5.87
N PHE A 112 3.78 12.23 -5.17
CA PHE A 112 4.29 11.00 -5.73
C PHE A 112 3.39 9.83 -5.36
N TRP A 113 3.02 9.02 -6.35
CA TRP A 113 2.40 7.73 -6.11
C TRP A 113 3.50 6.66 -6.08
N GLN A 114 3.69 6.04 -4.91
CA GLN A 114 4.39 4.76 -4.84
C GLN A 114 3.37 3.68 -5.21
N TRP A 115 3.58 2.99 -6.32
CA TRP A 115 2.65 1.99 -6.84
C TRP A 115 3.36 0.65 -7.00
N GLU A 116 2.86 -0.39 -6.33
CA GLU A 116 3.45 -1.71 -6.42
C GLU A 116 3.16 -2.37 -7.78
N MET A 117 4.18 -3.03 -8.34
CA MET A 117 4.12 -3.66 -9.67
C MET A 117 3.15 -4.85 -9.76
N ASP A 118 2.72 -5.41 -8.63
CA ASP A 118 1.74 -6.49 -8.53
C ASP A 118 0.33 -5.98 -8.17
N VAL A 119 0.10 -4.66 -8.19
CA VAL A 119 -1.25 -4.08 -8.13
C VAL A 119 -1.88 -4.05 -9.51
N ARG A 120 -3.15 -4.46 -9.62
CA ARG A 120 -3.97 -4.29 -10.82
C ARG A 120 -5.23 -3.50 -10.51
N TYR A 121 -5.69 -2.76 -11.50
CA TYR A 121 -6.96 -2.06 -11.47
C TYR A 121 -7.72 -2.36 -12.76
N THR A 122 -8.99 -2.75 -12.65
CA THR A 122 -9.86 -3.07 -13.80
C THR A 122 -10.65 -1.86 -14.31
N GLY A 123 -10.50 -0.69 -13.68
CA GLY A 123 -11.08 0.58 -14.12
C GLY A 123 -10.03 1.52 -14.70
N HIS A 124 -10.41 2.80 -14.82
CA HIS A 124 -9.54 3.83 -15.37
C HIS A 124 -8.68 4.51 -14.27
N TYR A 125 -7.36 4.47 -14.38
CA TYR A 125 -6.43 4.96 -13.36
C TYR A 125 -6.58 6.45 -13.06
N TYR A 126 -6.73 7.29 -14.10
CA TYR A 126 -6.96 8.73 -13.91
C TYR A 126 -8.22 9.03 -13.07
N ASP A 127 -9.32 8.32 -13.30
CA ASP A 127 -10.56 8.47 -12.53
C ASP A 127 -10.35 8.02 -11.08
N LEU A 128 -9.67 6.89 -10.87
CA LEU A 128 -9.28 6.42 -9.55
C LEU A 128 -8.49 7.48 -8.79
N PHE A 129 -7.36 7.95 -9.34
CA PHE A 129 -6.49 8.90 -8.65
C PHE A 129 -7.19 10.23 -8.40
N THR A 130 -7.93 10.75 -9.38
CA THR A 130 -8.69 12.00 -9.21
C THR A 130 -9.74 11.88 -8.09
N LYS A 131 -10.44 10.75 -7.99
CA LYS A 131 -11.41 10.52 -6.90
C LYS A 131 -10.74 10.39 -5.55
N LEU A 132 -9.62 9.65 -5.45
CA LEU A 132 -8.86 9.50 -4.21
C LEU A 132 -8.33 10.86 -3.72
N GLU A 133 -7.81 11.69 -4.62
CA GLU A 133 -7.30 13.03 -4.33
C GLU A 133 -8.41 13.98 -3.87
N ASN A 134 -9.52 14.03 -4.62
CA ASN A 134 -10.65 14.90 -4.28
C ASN A 134 -11.31 14.51 -2.96
N TRP A 135 -11.48 13.20 -2.72
CA TRP A 135 -11.97 12.70 -1.45
C TRP A 135 -11.03 13.06 -0.29
N SER A 136 -9.72 12.87 -0.48
CA SER A 136 -8.73 13.19 0.55
C SER A 136 -8.71 14.68 0.87
N LYS A 137 -8.82 15.55 -0.15
CA LYS A 137 -8.93 17.00 0.00
C LYS A 137 -10.15 17.42 0.81
N SER A 138 -11.30 16.75 0.66
CA SER A 138 -12.52 17.11 1.40
C SER A 138 -12.49 16.70 2.88
N GLN A 139 -11.57 15.83 3.30
CA GLN A 139 -11.54 15.37 4.69
C GLN A 139 -10.98 16.44 5.66
N PRO A 140 -11.68 16.72 6.79
CA PRO A 140 -11.14 17.55 7.86
C PRO A 140 -10.13 16.77 8.71
N ARG A 141 -9.13 17.47 9.27
CA ARG A 141 -8.14 16.89 10.20
C ARG A 141 -8.77 16.45 11.53
N LYS A 142 -9.86 17.09 11.96
CA LYS A 142 -10.59 16.71 13.17
C LYS A 142 -11.17 15.31 13.05
N GLY A 143 -10.77 14.41 13.94
CA GLY A 143 -11.21 13.01 13.94
C GLY A 143 -10.61 12.15 12.83
N LEU A 144 -9.63 12.67 12.07
CA LEU A 144 -9.12 12.01 10.87
C LEU A 144 -8.39 10.71 11.19
N TRP A 145 -7.51 10.73 12.17
CA TRP A 145 -6.76 9.54 12.61
C TRP A 145 -7.67 8.45 13.18
N GLU A 146 -8.75 8.85 13.84
CA GLU A 146 -9.78 7.94 14.36
C GLU A 146 -10.54 7.28 13.21
N ARG A 147 -10.95 8.03 12.18
CA ARG A 147 -11.59 7.43 10.99
C ARG A 147 -10.62 6.55 10.20
N ASN A 148 -9.39 7.00 10.01
CA ASN A 148 -8.39 6.28 9.23
C ASN A 148 -8.02 4.92 9.82
N SER A 149 -8.17 4.73 11.13
CA SER A 149 -7.80 3.51 11.84
C SER A 149 -8.92 2.46 11.87
N ARG A 150 -9.92 2.57 10.98
CA ARG A 150 -11.12 1.72 10.97
C ARG A 150 -11.49 1.30 9.56
N PHE A 151 -12.02 0.09 9.42
CA PHE A 151 -12.70 -0.35 8.21
C PHE A 151 -14.12 0.21 8.19
N TYR A 152 -14.57 0.68 7.03
CA TYR A 152 -15.94 1.19 6.85
C TYR A 152 -16.82 0.17 6.15
N PHE A 153 -17.89 -0.27 6.83
CA PHE A 153 -18.89 -1.20 6.30
C PHE A 153 -20.22 -0.45 6.17
N PRO A 154 -20.62 -0.01 4.96
CA PRO A 154 -21.83 0.82 4.79
C PRO A 154 -23.11 0.20 5.36
N SER A 155 -23.27 -1.13 5.25
CA SER A 155 -24.45 -1.83 5.77
C SER A 155 -24.52 -1.91 7.30
N ILE A 156 -23.41 -1.63 8.00
CA ILE A 156 -23.31 -1.65 9.47
C ILE A 156 -23.17 -0.25 10.04
N HIS A 157 -22.36 0.59 9.41
CA HIS A 157 -22.04 1.93 9.89
C HIS A 157 -22.97 3.02 9.36
N GLY A 158 -23.81 2.72 8.36
CA GLY A 158 -24.70 3.72 7.76
C GLY A 158 -23.95 4.63 6.80
N SER A 159 -24.24 5.93 6.85
CA SER A 159 -23.55 6.94 6.02
C SER A 159 -22.12 7.20 6.50
N TRP A 160 -21.33 7.92 5.69
CA TRP A 160 -20.00 8.36 6.12
C TRP A 160 -20.06 9.33 7.32
N GLU A 161 -21.12 10.12 7.42
CA GLU A 161 -21.34 11.02 8.56
C GLU A 161 -21.62 10.23 9.84
N ASP A 162 -22.50 9.22 9.76
CA ASP A 162 -22.79 8.33 10.89
C ASP A 162 -21.53 7.60 11.37
N PHE A 163 -20.75 7.06 10.42
CA PHE A 163 -19.44 6.45 10.71
C PHE A 163 -18.47 7.43 11.38
N SER A 164 -18.43 8.67 10.89
CA SER A 164 -17.55 9.71 11.44
C SER A 164 -17.93 10.09 12.87
N GLN A 165 -19.24 10.20 13.17
CA GLN A 165 -19.73 10.44 14.52
C GLN A 165 -19.47 9.25 15.44
N MET A 166 -19.71 8.03 14.96
CA MET A 166 -19.41 6.80 15.69
C MET A 166 -17.93 6.72 16.06
N ALA A 167 -17.02 6.92 15.11
CA ALA A 167 -15.58 6.87 15.36
C ALA A 167 -15.16 7.92 16.40
N ARG A 168 -15.74 9.12 16.35
CA ARG A 168 -15.52 10.15 17.37
C ARG A 168 -15.99 9.69 18.75
N VAL A 169 -17.23 9.22 18.88
CA VAL A 169 -17.82 8.83 20.17
C VAL A 169 -17.02 7.68 20.78
N GLN A 170 -16.72 6.64 20.01
CA GLN A 170 -15.94 5.50 20.48
C GLN A 170 -14.54 5.91 20.94
N SER A 171 -13.85 6.78 20.19
CA SER A 171 -12.52 7.24 20.57
C SER A 171 -12.52 8.24 21.74
N GLN A 172 -13.61 8.96 22.02
CA GLN A 172 -13.71 9.89 23.16
C GLN A 172 -14.18 9.21 24.45
N MET A 173 -15.13 8.29 24.35
CA MET A 173 -15.78 7.64 25.49
C MET A 173 -15.18 6.26 25.81
N GLY A 174 -14.46 5.66 24.87
CA GLY A 174 -14.00 4.28 24.92
C GLY A 174 -15.12 3.29 24.59
N VAL A 175 -14.73 2.07 24.19
CA VAL A 175 -15.65 0.94 24.01
C VAL A 175 -15.23 -0.20 24.94
N VAL A 176 -16.20 -0.86 25.57
CA VAL A 176 -15.93 -2.08 26.34
C VAL A 176 -15.56 -3.20 25.36
N GLY A 177 -14.35 -3.72 25.48
CA GLY A 177 -13.78 -4.80 24.68
C GLY A 177 -12.89 -5.70 25.54
N ALA A 178 -12.38 -6.79 24.96
CA ALA A 178 -11.63 -7.83 25.68
C ALA A 178 -10.48 -7.29 26.55
N ASP A 179 -9.84 -6.20 26.12
CA ASP A 179 -8.69 -5.60 26.79
C ASP A 179 -9.04 -4.71 28.01
N ASN A 180 -10.31 -4.34 28.18
CA ASN A 180 -10.76 -3.42 29.24
C ASN A 180 -12.04 -3.89 29.98
N VAL A 181 -12.49 -5.13 29.78
CA VAL A 181 -13.67 -5.72 30.48
C VAL A 181 -13.57 -5.63 32.00
N TRP A 182 -12.35 -5.66 32.54
CA TRP A 182 -12.10 -5.60 33.99
C TRP A 182 -11.97 -4.18 34.55
N LYS A 183 -12.07 -3.15 33.71
CA LYS A 183 -11.93 -1.74 34.09
C LYS A 183 -13.14 -1.31 34.92
N GLY A 184 -12.94 -1.12 36.22
CA GLY A 184 -13.99 -0.71 37.17
C GLY A 184 -14.53 -1.82 38.08
N VAL A 185 -13.92 -3.02 38.10
CA VAL A 185 -14.24 -4.07 39.08
C VAL A 185 -13.51 -3.80 40.40
N PRO A 186 -14.22 -3.65 41.55
CA PRO A 186 -13.60 -3.45 42.86
C PRO A 186 -12.63 -4.60 43.20
N GLY A 187 -11.36 -4.28 43.48
CA GLY A 187 -10.32 -5.26 43.82
C GLY A 187 -9.42 -5.74 42.66
N LEU A 188 -9.66 -5.27 41.43
CA LEU A 188 -8.79 -5.50 40.25
C LEU A 188 -8.20 -4.20 39.67
N GLU A 189 -8.39 -3.08 40.37
CA GLU A 189 -7.82 -1.78 40.02
C GLU A 189 -6.28 -1.86 40.05
N GLY A 190 -5.66 -1.80 38.86
CA GLY A 190 -4.20 -1.81 38.71
C GLY A 190 -3.60 -3.01 37.97
N LYS A 191 -4.41 -3.99 37.52
CA LYS A 191 -3.94 -5.13 36.69
C LYS A 191 -4.39 -5.08 35.22
N SER A 192 -4.95 -3.95 34.77
CA SER A 192 -5.08 -3.69 33.33
C SER A 192 -3.77 -3.02 32.89
N PRO A 193 -3.15 -3.42 31.76
CA PRO A 193 -1.97 -2.74 31.19
C PRO A 193 -2.23 -1.28 30.76
N ASP A 194 -3.40 -0.74 31.12
CA ASP A 194 -3.98 0.54 30.77
C ASP A 194 -3.91 1.58 31.91
N SER A 195 -3.12 1.37 32.97
CA SER A 195 -3.02 2.35 34.06
C SER A 195 -2.45 3.71 33.63
N ASP A 196 -1.93 3.83 32.40
CA ASP A 196 -1.41 5.07 31.82
C ASP A 196 -2.32 5.71 30.75
N THR A 197 -3.53 5.18 30.49
CA THR A 197 -4.36 5.59 29.33
C THR A 197 -5.39 6.69 29.60
N LYS A 198 -5.17 7.56 30.60
CA LYS A 198 -6.00 8.77 30.75
C LYS A 198 -5.79 9.83 29.64
N GLY A 199 -4.85 9.59 28.71
CA GLY A 199 -4.26 10.64 27.86
C GLY A 199 -4.35 10.52 26.34
N HIS A 200 -4.88 9.46 25.72
CA HIS A 200 -5.05 9.46 24.25
C HIS A 200 -6.36 10.16 23.84
N ARG A 201 -6.43 11.46 24.19
CA ARG A 201 -7.38 12.39 23.59
C ARG A 201 -7.06 12.44 22.10
N THR A 202 -8.08 12.20 21.29
CA THR A 202 -8.12 12.37 19.83
C THR A 202 -6.96 13.17 19.22
N VAL A 203 -6.35 12.66 18.15
CA VAL A 203 -5.16 13.29 17.56
C VAL A 203 -5.52 14.66 16.97
N TRP A 204 -4.81 15.70 17.45
CA TRP A 204 -4.98 17.08 17.00
C TRP A 204 -3.61 17.75 16.84
N GLY A 205 -3.12 17.79 15.60
CA GLY A 205 -1.76 18.26 15.32
C GLY A 205 -0.69 17.18 15.51
N PRO A 206 0.58 17.58 15.67
CA PRO A 206 1.72 16.67 15.79
C PRO A 206 1.65 15.82 17.06
N LEU A 207 1.82 14.49 16.92
CA LEU A 207 1.96 13.58 18.07
C LEU A 207 3.42 13.11 18.18
N ARG A 208 4.23 13.86 18.92
CA ARG A 208 5.69 13.73 18.93
C ARG A 208 6.19 12.59 19.84
N PRO A 209 7.40 12.06 19.58
CA PRO A 209 8.15 11.29 20.57
C PRO A 209 8.26 12.05 21.90
N LYS A 210 8.40 11.30 23.00
CA LYS A 210 8.46 11.90 24.35
C LYS A 210 9.75 12.69 24.58
N ASP A 211 10.86 12.18 24.09
CA ASP A 211 12.15 12.85 24.11
C ASP A 211 12.19 13.96 23.06
N ASP A 212 12.57 15.17 23.46
CA ASP A 212 12.69 16.33 22.59
C ASP A 212 13.92 16.26 21.68
N ASP A 213 14.96 15.50 22.07
CA ASP A 213 16.10 15.20 21.21
C ASP A 213 15.71 14.35 20.00
N ASP A 214 14.59 13.62 20.06
CA ASP A 214 14.06 12.87 18.92
C ASP A 214 13.26 13.75 17.94
N TRP A 215 12.96 15.01 18.30
CA TRP A 215 12.20 15.89 17.42
C TRP A 215 13.07 16.36 16.25
N PHE A 216 12.44 16.56 15.10
CA PHE A 216 13.10 17.04 13.89
C PHE A 216 12.36 18.25 13.32
N GLU A 217 13.05 19.38 13.18
CA GLU A 217 12.53 20.64 12.60
C GLU A 217 11.06 20.99 13.00
N PRO A 218 10.67 20.93 14.29
CA PRO A 218 9.27 21.03 14.72
C PRO A 218 8.58 22.36 14.37
N GLY A 219 9.35 23.41 14.09
CA GLY A 219 8.84 24.72 13.64
C GLY A 219 8.24 24.72 12.24
N ASN A 220 8.48 23.67 11.44
CA ASN A 220 7.92 23.52 10.09
C ASN A 220 6.53 22.83 10.09
N ASP A 221 6.08 22.36 11.26
CA ASP A 221 4.85 21.59 11.36
C ASP A 221 3.60 22.47 11.29
N PRO A 222 2.49 21.97 10.71
CA PRO A 222 1.25 22.72 10.62
C PRO A 222 0.67 23.02 12.01
N VAL A 223 0.32 24.29 12.23
CA VAL A 223 -0.31 24.76 13.46
C VAL A 223 -1.82 24.83 13.26
N ALA A 224 -2.58 24.21 14.16
CA ALA A 224 -4.03 24.27 14.12
C ALA A 224 -4.52 25.71 14.38
N PRO A 225 -5.44 26.26 13.57
CA PRO A 225 -5.94 27.63 13.73
C PRO A 225 -6.83 27.80 14.96
N THR A 226 -7.41 26.71 15.48
CA THR A 226 -8.29 26.69 16.65
C THR A 226 -8.04 25.44 17.50
N SER A 227 -8.60 25.40 18.72
CA SER A 227 -8.57 24.17 19.54
C SER A 227 -9.49 23.10 18.95
N TYR A 228 -9.25 21.83 19.34
CA TYR A 228 -10.06 20.70 18.88
C TYR A 228 -11.55 20.93 19.11
N GLU A 229 -11.94 21.46 20.28
CA GLU A 229 -13.35 21.69 20.66
C GLU A 229 -14.00 22.78 19.80
N LYS A 230 -13.24 23.82 19.46
CA LYS A 230 -13.73 24.99 18.71
C LYS A 230 -13.75 24.77 17.20
N ASP A 231 -13.00 23.80 16.68
CA ASP A 231 -13.01 23.51 15.24
C ASP A 231 -14.31 22.82 14.82
N HIS A 232 -15.07 23.48 13.93
CA HIS A 232 -16.27 22.91 13.31
C HIS A 232 -15.94 22.13 12.03
N TYR A 233 -14.95 21.23 12.12
CA TYR A 233 -14.45 20.41 11.00
C TYR A 233 -13.97 21.27 9.82
N LYS A 234 -13.25 22.36 10.10
CA LYS A 234 -12.78 23.30 9.08
C LYS A 234 -11.30 23.11 8.76
N TRP A 235 -10.47 22.84 9.77
CA TRP A 235 -9.05 22.69 9.55
C TRP A 235 -8.72 21.50 8.63
N GLY A 236 -7.96 21.78 7.57
CA GLY A 236 -7.51 20.81 6.57
C GLY A 236 -8.51 20.52 5.44
N VAL A 237 -9.73 21.06 5.44
CA VAL A 237 -10.63 20.93 4.30
C VAL A 237 -10.11 21.78 3.13
N GLY A 238 -10.02 21.19 1.95
CA GLY A 238 -9.44 21.82 0.75
C GLY A 238 -7.90 21.71 0.67
N GLU A 239 -7.25 21.32 1.77
CA GLU A 239 -5.81 21.03 1.80
C GLU A 239 -5.55 19.64 1.20
N GLU A 240 -4.54 19.54 0.33
CA GLU A 240 -4.02 18.27 -0.17
C GLU A 240 -3.51 17.40 0.99
N ALA A 241 -3.75 16.08 0.90
CA ALA A 241 -3.21 15.15 1.89
C ALA A 241 -1.72 14.89 1.63
N ASP A 242 -0.90 14.95 2.67
CA ASP A 242 0.51 14.56 2.62
C ASP A 242 0.70 13.06 2.44
N TYR A 243 -0.24 12.25 2.95
CA TYR A 243 -0.21 10.80 2.82
C TYR A 243 -1.61 10.29 2.47
N ILE A 244 -1.72 9.48 1.42
CA ILE A 244 -2.95 8.77 1.04
C ILE A 244 -2.67 7.27 1.06
N ALA A 245 -3.40 6.56 1.90
CA ALA A 245 -3.38 5.10 2.01
C ALA A 245 -4.71 4.50 1.49
N LEU A 246 -4.63 3.24 1.06
CA LEU A 246 -5.78 2.46 0.59
C LEU A 246 -6.20 1.36 1.58
N ASN A 247 -5.47 1.21 2.68
CA ASN A 247 -5.83 0.38 3.82
C ASN A 247 -5.91 1.26 5.09
N PRO A 248 -6.55 0.78 6.17
CA PRO A 248 -6.60 1.53 7.42
C PRO A 248 -5.21 1.84 7.97
N ILE A 249 -5.03 3.08 8.41
CA ILE A 249 -3.82 3.54 9.09
C ILE A 249 -3.96 3.21 10.59
N PHE A 250 -3.55 2.01 10.97
CA PHE A 250 -3.77 1.43 12.29
C PHE A 250 -2.66 1.79 13.28
N ASN A 251 -2.98 1.68 14.58
CA ASN A 251 -1.98 1.73 15.64
C ASN A 251 -1.34 0.34 15.81
N PRO A 252 -0.03 0.17 15.56
CA PRO A 252 0.60 -1.15 15.71
C PRO A 252 0.85 -1.53 17.18
N ASP A 253 0.73 -0.61 18.13
CA ASP A 253 0.87 -0.92 19.56
C ASP A 253 -0.17 -1.93 20.04
N GLY A 254 0.26 -2.86 20.90
CA GLY A 254 -0.59 -3.93 21.44
C GLY A 254 -0.97 -5.03 20.43
N THR A 255 -0.75 -4.83 19.13
CA THR A 255 -1.07 -5.82 18.10
C THR A 255 -0.09 -7.00 18.09
N THR A 256 -0.44 -8.05 17.36
CA THR A 256 0.42 -9.20 17.07
C THR A 256 1.25 -9.02 15.79
N TRP A 257 1.23 -7.84 15.15
CA TRP A 257 1.93 -7.61 13.89
C TRP A 257 3.45 -7.68 14.07
N GLY A 258 4.10 -8.55 13.30
CA GLY A 258 5.51 -8.93 13.49
C GLY A 258 6.53 -7.80 13.24
N LEU A 259 6.12 -6.71 12.59
CA LEU A 259 6.98 -5.59 12.23
C LEU A 259 6.71 -4.34 13.10
N LYS A 260 5.84 -4.46 14.12
CA LYS A 260 5.45 -3.33 14.99
C LYS A 260 6.62 -2.69 15.75
N GLU A 261 7.75 -3.38 15.89
CA GLU A 261 8.95 -2.92 16.61
C GLU A 261 10.11 -2.56 15.67
N ASP A 262 9.90 -2.67 14.36
CA ASP A 262 10.88 -2.33 13.33
C ASP A 262 10.92 -0.80 13.10
N ILE A 263 11.54 -0.10 14.05
CA ILE A 263 11.73 1.35 14.06
C ILE A 263 13.02 1.71 14.77
N THR A 264 13.88 2.53 14.21
CA THR A 264 15.23 2.81 14.73
C THR A 264 15.49 4.31 14.81
N GLY A 265 16.55 4.72 15.50
CA GLY A 265 16.96 6.12 15.66
C GLY A 265 16.17 6.95 16.68
N TYR A 266 15.40 6.31 17.57
CA TYR A 266 14.64 6.97 18.64
C TYR A 266 15.17 6.58 20.03
N ASN A 267 15.03 7.45 21.01
CA ASN A 267 15.22 7.11 22.41
C ASN A 267 14.12 6.14 22.88
N ARG A 268 14.56 4.96 23.34
CA ARG A 268 13.67 3.87 23.78
C ARG A 268 13.55 3.72 25.31
N SER A 269 14.15 4.63 26.08
CA SER A 269 14.16 4.58 27.55
C SER A 269 12.76 4.51 28.17
N GLU A 270 11.78 5.16 27.52
CA GLU A 270 10.37 5.20 27.93
C GLU A 270 9.42 4.45 26.97
N GLY A 271 9.96 3.51 26.19
CA GLY A 271 9.21 2.75 25.19
C GLY A 271 9.38 3.28 23.76
N LEU A 272 8.53 2.79 22.85
CA LEU A 272 8.59 3.14 21.44
C LEU A 272 7.87 4.47 21.16
N PRO A 273 8.29 5.24 20.12
CA PRO A 273 7.64 6.49 19.79
C PRO A 273 6.21 6.28 19.26
N PRO A 274 5.35 7.31 19.27
CA PRO A 274 4.06 7.26 18.61
C PRO A 274 4.22 6.90 17.13
N ARG A 275 3.44 5.92 16.69
CA ARG A 275 3.54 5.38 15.34
C ARG A 275 2.21 4.89 14.77
N ARG A 276 2.18 4.81 13.45
CA ARG A 276 1.04 4.36 12.66
C ARG A 276 1.55 3.53 11.50
N ALA A 277 0.82 2.48 11.17
CA ALA A 277 1.16 1.57 10.10
C ALA A 277 -0.03 1.38 9.15
N ASN A 278 0.27 1.00 7.92
CA ASN A 278 -0.67 0.68 6.87
C ASN A 278 -0.06 -0.42 5.99
N ILE A 279 -0.64 -1.61 6.00
CA ILE A 279 -0.16 -2.74 5.20
C ILE A 279 -0.47 -2.50 3.73
N ILE A 280 0.46 -2.87 2.84
CA ILE A 280 0.61 -2.45 1.43
C ILE A 280 1.25 -1.05 1.34
N THR A 281 2.39 -0.98 0.66
CA THR A 281 3.18 0.25 0.50
C THR A 281 2.64 1.18 -0.58
N THR A 282 1.69 0.70 -1.40
CA THR A 282 0.97 1.50 -2.38
C THR A 282 0.28 2.70 -1.72
N SER A 283 0.77 3.90 -2.01
CA SER A 283 0.33 5.14 -1.37
C SER A 283 0.71 6.39 -2.17
N ARG A 284 0.01 7.50 -1.93
CA ARG A 284 0.45 8.84 -2.38
C ARG A 284 1.18 9.54 -1.25
N MET A 285 2.31 10.18 -1.54
CA MET A 285 3.07 10.98 -0.59
C MET A 285 3.35 12.38 -1.17
N SER A 286 3.25 13.43 -0.35
CA SER A 286 3.69 14.78 -0.74
C SER A 286 5.22 14.86 -0.77
N ARG A 287 5.77 15.74 -1.60
CA ARG A 287 7.21 16.05 -1.58
C ARG A 287 7.66 16.53 -0.21
N ARG A 288 6.81 17.28 0.50
CA ARG A 288 7.06 17.72 1.88
C ARG A 288 7.29 16.51 2.80
N LEU A 289 6.38 15.53 2.80
CA LEU A 289 6.51 14.31 3.60
C LEU A 289 7.79 13.53 3.24
N LEU A 290 8.05 13.30 1.95
CA LEU A 290 9.25 12.58 1.50
C LEU A 290 10.54 13.32 1.85
N THR A 291 10.54 14.65 1.79
CA THR A 291 11.70 15.48 2.18
C THR A 291 11.94 15.40 3.69
N THR A 292 10.89 15.47 4.50
CA THR A 292 10.99 15.27 5.96
C THR A 292 11.54 13.86 6.26
N MET A 293 10.98 12.82 5.65
CA MET A 293 11.45 11.44 5.78
C MET A 293 12.93 11.29 5.38
N HIS A 294 13.33 11.84 4.22
CA HIS A 294 14.71 11.85 3.74
C HIS A 294 15.67 12.45 4.76
N LYS A 295 15.35 13.64 5.28
CA LYS A 295 16.17 14.34 6.26
C LYS A 295 16.21 13.62 7.62
N MET A 296 15.09 13.13 8.12
CA MET A 296 15.06 12.36 9.38
C MET A 296 15.93 11.11 9.28
N THR A 297 15.82 10.39 8.16
CA THR A 297 16.63 9.20 7.88
C THR A 297 18.12 9.56 7.82
N ALA A 298 18.48 10.66 7.16
CA ALA A 298 19.87 11.08 6.98
C ALA A 298 20.50 11.69 8.26
N PHE A 299 19.80 12.54 8.99
CA PHE A 299 20.36 13.30 10.12
C PHE A 299 20.11 12.65 11.48
N LYS A 300 18.90 12.14 11.72
CA LYS A 300 18.52 11.52 13.00
C LYS A 300 18.67 10.00 13.01
N LYS A 301 18.91 9.39 11.85
CA LYS A 301 18.94 7.92 11.67
C LYS A 301 17.61 7.27 12.02
N GLN A 302 16.55 8.07 12.01
CA GLN A 302 15.20 7.63 12.29
C GLN A 302 14.62 6.98 11.04
N PHE A 303 14.17 5.75 11.17
CA PHE A 303 13.56 5.00 10.08
C PHE A 303 12.65 3.91 10.66
N ALA A 304 11.70 3.44 9.87
CA ALA A 304 10.85 2.32 10.23
C ALA A 304 10.56 1.44 9.01
N PHE A 305 9.94 0.29 9.23
CA PHE A 305 9.45 -0.55 8.14
C PHE A 305 8.62 0.28 7.12
N PRO A 306 8.73 0.04 5.79
CA PRO A 306 8.05 0.85 4.76
C PRO A 306 6.55 1.06 4.94
N GLU A 307 5.84 0.06 5.46
CA GLU A 307 4.41 0.15 5.77
C GLU A 307 4.10 1.01 7.01
N MET A 308 5.11 1.36 7.80
CA MET A 308 4.99 2.16 9.02
C MET A 308 5.59 3.56 8.86
N TRP A 309 6.66 3.71 8.09
CA TRP A 309 7.46 4.93 8.07
C TRP A 309 6.70 6.19 7.61
N PRO A 310 6.03 6.23 6.43
CA PRO A 310 5.35 7.45 5.96
C PRO A 310 4.22 7.88 6.90
N ALA A 311 3.40 6.93 7.35
CA ALA A 311 2.28 7.20 8.26
C ALA A 311 2.77 7.67 9.65
N THR A 312 3.90 7.14 10.12
CA THR A 312 4.53 7.54 11.39
C THR A 312 5.09 8.95 11.32
N VAL A 313 5.83 9.30 10.27
CA VAL A 313 6.32 10.68 10.08
C VAL A 313 5.14 11.64 9.93
N ALA A 314 4.11 11.28 9.18
CA ALA A 314 2.92 12.12 9.06
C ALA A 314 2.21 12.35 10.41
N LEU A 315 2.14 11.33 11.28
CA LEU A 315 1.59 11.45 12.62
C LEU A 315 2.44 12.39 13.49
N GLN A 316 3.75 12.17 13.51
CA GLN A 316 4.68 12.89 14.39
C GLN A 316 4.83 14.37 14.03
N HIS A 317 4.68 14.70 12.76
CA HIS A 317 4.69 16.07 12.25
C HIS A 317 3.30 16.68 12.09
N GLY A 318 2.23 15.95 12.40
CA GLY A 318 0.86 16.45 12.29
C GLY A 318 0.44 16.74 10.85
N TYR A 319 1.05 16.09 9.87
CA TYR A 319 0.68 16.18 8.45
C TYR A 319 -0.67 15.52 8.15
N LYS A 320 -1.29 15.88 7.02
CA LYS A 320 -2.62 15.35 6.68
C LYS A 320 -2.48 13.96 6.07
N ALA A 321 -2.72 12.93 6.86
CA ALA A 321 -2.78 11.54 6.39
C ALA A 321 -4.23 11.07 6.23
N VAL A 322 -4.59 10.43 5.12
CA VAL A 322 -5.95 9.95 4.84
C VAL A 322 -5.90 8.49 4.41
N ALA A 323 -6.69 7.63 5.06
CA ALA A 323 -7.04 6.32 4.52
C ALA A 323 -8.33 6.48 3.73
N VAL A 324 -8.29 6.21 2.41
CA VAL A 324 -9.46 6.40 1.56
C VAL A 324 -10.30 5.12 1.53
N PRO A 325 -11.59 5.17 1.92
CA PRO A 325 -12.47 4.03 1.75
C PRO A 325 -12.73 3.83 0.25
N HIS A 326 -12.25 2.72 -0.29
CA HIS A 326 -12.57 2.28 -1.64
C HIS A 326 -13.31 0.95 -1.61
N PRO A 327 -14.02 0.56 -2.69
CA PRO A 327 -14.63 -0.75 -2.76
C PRO A 327 -13.58 -1.86 -2.64
N VAL A 328 -13.77 -2.75 -1.65
CA VAL A 328 -13.00 -3.98 -1.47
C VAL A 328 -13.97 -5.14 -1.54
N TYR A 329 -13.74 -6.06 -2.48
CA TYR A 329 -14.62 -7.19 -2.73
C TYR A 329 -14.15 -8.41 -1.96
N VAL A 330 -15.07 -9.32 -1.63
CA VAL A 330 -14.80 -10.51 -0.82
C VAL A 330 -15.20 -11.77 -1.60
N ASP A 331 -14.39 -12.81 -1.51
CA ASP A 331 -14.60 -14.12 -2.16
C ASP A 331 -15.76 -14.96 -1.60
N ARG A 332 -16.35 -14.54 -0.47
CA ARG A 332 -17.40 -15.29 0.24
C ARG A 332 -18.39 -14.36 0.92
N ASN A 333 -19.61 -14.85 1.11
CA ASN A 333 -20.70 -14.09 1.73
C ASN A 333 -20.60 -14.14 3.28
N TRP A 334 -19.88 -13.19 3.87
CA TRP A 334 -19.82 -13.02 5.33
C TRP A 334 -21.10 -12.36 5.85
N PRO A 335 -21.62 -12.78 7.02
CA PRO A 335 -22.50 -11.93 7.80
C PRO A 335 -21.79 -10.60 8.10
N THR A 336 -22.30 -9.49 7.56
CA THR A 336 -21.60 -8.19 7.55
C THR A 336 -21.31 -7.66 8.95
N ALA A 337 -22.20 -7.90 9.92
CA ALA A 337 -21.99 -7.50 11.32
C ALA A 337 -20.81 -8.23 11.95
N TYR A 338 -20.69 -9.54 11.68
CA TYR A 338 -19.57 -10.34 12.16
C TYR A 338 -18.25 -9.91 11.50
N MET A 339 -18.27 -9.65 10.20
CA MET A 339 -17.08 -9.16 9.49
C MET A 339 -16.62 -7.81 10.03
N ALA A 340 -17.54 -6.86 10.23
CA ALA A 340 -17.23 -5.55 10.81
C ALA A 340 -16.64 -5.68 12.22
N GLN A 341 -17.20 -6.56 13.06
CA GLN A 341 -16.67 -6.84 14.39
C GLN A 341 -15.26 -7.41 14.34
N VAL A 342 -14.98 -8.37 13.45
CA VAL A 342 -13.65 -8.99 13.30
C VAL A 342 -12.61 -7.97 12.83
N TYR A 343 -12.97 -7.12 11.86
CA TYR A 343 -12.05 -6.19 11.21
C TYR A 343 -11.75 -4.96 12.08
N ASN A 344 -12.73 -4.54 12.90
CA ASN A 344 -12.62 -3.44 13.84
C ASN A 344 -12.55 -3.93 15.30
N ASN A 345 -11.88 -5.07 15.52
CA ASN A 345 -11.75 -5.69 16.85
C ASN A 345 -10.56 -5.17 17.66
N GLY A 346 -10.05 -3.98 17.32
CA GLY A 346 -8.98 -3.31 18.01
C GLY A 346 -9.48 -2.43 19.15
N ARG A 347 -8.58 -1.59 19.67
CA ARG A 347 -8.90 -0.67 20.77
C ARG A 347 -9.98 0.31 20.34
N ASP A 348 -11.01 0.47 21.17
CA ASP A 348 -12.12 1.40 20.95
C ASP A 348 -12.80 1.25 19.57
N GLY A 349 -12.86 0.04 19.03
CA GLY A 349 -13.43 -0.22 17.71
C GLY A 349 -12.54 0.21 16.53
N ALA A 350 -11.25 0.47 16.77
CA ALA A 350 -10.23 0.58 15.72
C ALA A 350 -9.88 -0.80 15.14
N SER A 351 -9.09 -0.86 14.07
CA SER A 351 -8.56 -2.12 13.52
C SER A 351 -7.24 -2.57 14.17
N GLY A 352 -6.58 -1.68 14.92
CA GLY A 352 -5.33 -1.92 15.66
C GLY A 352 -5.38 -1.49 17.12
N GLY A 353 -4.22 -1.31 17.77
CA GLY A 353 -4.12 -0.80 19.14
C GLY A 353 -4.37 -1.82 20.25
N SER A 354 -4.48 -3.10 19.90
CA SER A 354 -4.96 -4.18 20.77
C SER A 354 -4.48 -5.55 20.28
N ARG A 355 -4.37 -6.53 21.18
CA ARG A 355 -4.02 -7.92 20.83
C ARG A 355 -5.09 -8.59 19.96
N THR A 356 -6.34 -8.13 20.01
CA THR A 356 -7.43 -8.66 19.19
C THR A 356 -7.53 -8.04 17.79
N SER A 357 -6.64 -7.10 17.48
CA SER A 357 -6.40 -6.51 16.15
C SER A 357 -6.42 -7.55 15.03
N ILE A 358 -6.94 -7.14 13.87
CA ILE A 358 -6.92 -7.92 12.63
C ILE A 358 -5.49 -8.07 12.07
N PHE A 359 -4.62 -7.10 12.35
CA PHE A 359 -3.21 -7.09 11.92
C PHE A 359 -2.32 -7.93 12.85
N GLY A 360 -1.49 -8.79 12.28
CA GLY A 360 -0.74 -9.89 12.91
C GLY A 360 -1.41 -11.26 12.73
N ASP A 361 -1.58 -12.03 13.81
CA ASP A 361 -2.05 -13.43 13.77
C ASP A 361 -3.44 -13.63 13.12
N ARG A 362 -4.22 -12.56 12.96
CA ARG A 362 -5.59 -12.58 12.42
C ARG A 362 -5.71 -12.15 10.96
N GLU A 363 -4.60 -11.89 10.28
CA GLU A 363 -4.58 -11.43 8.89
C GLU A 363 -5.17 -12.46 7.91
N HIS A 364 -5.28 -13.73 8.30
CA HIS A 364 -5.97 -14.78 7.55
C HIS A 364 -7.44 -14.43 7.19
N ASN A 365 -8.09 -13.59 7.99
CA ASN A 365 -9.44 -13.09 7.72
C ASN A 365 -9.52 -12.16 6.50
N MET A 366 -8.38 -11.66 6.01
CA MET A 366 -8.26 -10.79 4.85
C MET A 366 -7.82 -11.52 3.57
N HIS A 367 -7.54 -12.83 3.63
CA HIS A 367 -7.12 -13.63 2.46
C HIS A 367 -8.16 -13.65 1.34
N GLY A 368 -9.44 -13.47 1.67
CA GLY A 368 -10.56 -13.43 0.73
C GLY A 368 -10.83 -12.06 0.10
N LEU A 369 -10.04 -11.02 0.43
CA LEU A 369 -10.27 -9.66 -0.06
C LEU A 369 -9.66 -9.43 -1.44
N SER A 370 -10.22 -8.52 -2.23
CA SER A 370 -9.57 -8.07 -3.47
C SER A 370 -8.31 -7.25 -3.23
N TRP A 371 -8.14 -6.72 -2.01
CA TRP A 371 -7.05 -5.83 -1.64
C TRP A 371 -6.42 -6.25 -0.31
N PHE A 372 -5.37 -7.07 -0.36
CA PHE A 372 -4.51 -7.40 0.78
C PHE A 372 -3.22 -8.11 0.31
N TYR A 373 -2.07 -7.88 0.95
CA TYR A 373 -0.78 -8.41 0.47
C TYR A 373 -0.74 -9.95 0.32
N ASN A 374 -1.55 -10.67 1.10
CA ASN A 374 -1.67 -12.13 1.06
C ASN A 374 -3.06 -12.59 0.59
N SER A 375 -3.68 -11.85 -0.34
CA SER A 375 -4.95 -12.26 -0.93
C SER A 375 -4.79 -13.48 -1.84
N GLY A 376 -5.61 -14.51 -1.59
CA GLY A 376 -5.82 -15.62 -2.53
C GLY A 376 -6.93 -15.35 -3.56
N PHE A 377 -7.71 -14.29 -3.36
CA PHE A 377 -8.84 -13.94 -4.22
C PHE A 377 -8.42 -13.10 -5.42
N ALA A 378 -7.64 -12.04 -5.18
CA ALA A 378 -7.19 -11.10 -6.22
C ALA A 378 -6.49 -11.76 -7.42
N PRO A 379 -5.48 -12.65 -7.23
CA PRO A 379 -4.78 -13.26 -8.36
C PRO A 379 -5.66 -14.18 -9.20
N ASN A 380 -6.63 -14.86 -8.57
CA ASN A 380 -7.56 -15.76 -9.24
C ASN A 380 -8.64 -14.99 -10.00
N MET A 381 -9.14 -13.89 -9.42
CA MET A 381 -10.11 -13.01 -10.07
C MET A 381 -9.51 -12.37 -11.34
N TYR A 382 -8.28 -11.85 -11.25
CA TYR A 382 -7.60 -11.23 -12.40
C TYR A 382 -7.38 -12.20 -13.56
N ARG A 383 -6.91 -13.42 -13.27
CA ARG A 383 -6.70 -14.46 -14.30
C ARG A 383 -8.00 -14.83 -15.01
N ARG A 384 -9.09 -15.05 -14.27
CA ARG A 384 -10.40 -15.35 -14.84
C ARG A 384 -10.95 -14.19 -15.67
N TRP A 385 -10.72 -12.95 -15.25
CA TRP A 385 -11.09 -11.78 -16.02
C TRP A 385 -10.35 -11.67 -17.37
N LEU A 386 -9.10 -12.14 -17.43
CA LEU A 386 -8.33 -12.28 -18.67
C LEU A 386 -8.77 -13.47 -19.54
N GLY A 387 -9.76 -14.26 -19.10
CA GLY A 387 -10.22 -15.46 -19.78
C GLY A 387 -9.35 -16.70 -19.52
N LEU A 388 -8.52 -16.69 -18.49
CA LEU A 388 -7.69 -17.85 -18.13
C LEU A 388 -8.44 -18.80 -17.19
N ARG A 389 -8.18 -20.10 -17.33
CA ARG A 389 -8.72 -21.15 -16.45
C ARG A 389 -7.94 -21.18 -15.13
N VAL A 390 -8.66 -21.22 -14.01
CA VAL A 390 -8.07 -21.29 -12.66
C VAL A 390 -8.85 -22.29 -11.82
N ASN A 391 -8.17 -23.28 -11.24
CA ASN A 391 -8.78 -24.37 -10.46
C ASN A 391 -9.86 -25.12 -11.26
N ASN A 392 -9.62 -25.37 -12.55
CA ASN A 392 -10.58 -25.96 -13.51
C ASN A 392 -11.84 -25.11 -13.82
N ASP A 393 -11.90 -23.88 -13.31
CA ASP A 393 -13.00 -22.94 -13.55
C ASP A 393 -12.61 -21.84 -14.54
N GLY A 394 -13.56 -21.42 -15.38
CA GLY A 394 -13.36 -20.37 -16.39
C GLY A 394 -12.66 -20.88 -17.65
N GLY A 395 -12.05 -19.96 -18.40
CA GLY A 395 -11.44 -20.26 -19.69
C GLY A 395 -12.39 -20.11 -20.87
N GLU A 396 -11.84 -20.18 -22.08
CA GLU A 396 -12.56 -20.03 -23.35
C GLU A 396 -13.79 -20.94 -23.47
N GLU A 397 -13.68 -22.21 -23.08
CA GLU A 397 -14.80 -23.15 -23.10
C GLU A 397 -15.98 -22.67 -22.24
N PHE A 398 -15.70 -22.14 -21.04
CA PHE A 398 -16.73 -21.57 -20.17
C PHE A 398 -17.32 -20.28 -20.75
N GLU A 399 -16.52 -19.46 -21.43
CA GLU A 399 -16.99 -18.21 -22.05
C GLU A 399 -17.85 -18.48 -23.29
N GLY A 400 -17.49 -19.48 -24.11
CA GLY A 400 -18.10 -19.75 -25.42
C GLY A 400 -19.14 -20.86 -25.47
N THR A 401 -19.17 -21.78 -24.50
CA THR A 401 -20.01 -22.99 -24.56
C THR A 401 -21.04 -23.02 -23.43
N GLU A 402 -22.33 -23.15 -23.79
CA GLU A 402 -23.42 -23.33 -22.82
C GLU A 402 -23.53 -24.82 -22.41
N ASP A 403 -23.25 -25.12 -21.14
CA ASP A 403 -23.56 -26.40 -20.51
C ASP A 403 -24.97 -26.39 -19.90
N LYS A 404 -25.95 -26.90 -20.66
CA LYS A 404 -27.37 -26.97 -20.25
C LYS A 404 -27.63 -27.90 -19.06
N SER A 405 -26.66 -28.75 -18.70
CA SER A 405 -26.78 -29.61 -17.51
C SER A 405 -26.64 -28.82 -16.21
N LYS A 406 -25.95 -27.67 -16.27
CA LYS A 406 -25.72 -26.77 -15.13
C LYS A 406 -26.87 -25.78 -14.95
N LYS A 407 -27.31 -25.57 -13.70
CA LYS A 407 -28.46 -24.68 -13.36
C LYS A 407 -28.28 -23.97 -12.02
N GLY A 408 -27.10 -24.02 -11.43
CA GLY A 408 -26.85 -23.54 -10.07
C GLY A 408 -26.17 -22.19 -9.99
N LYS A 409 -26.03 -21.68 -8.76
CA LYS A 409 -25.20 -20.53 -8.45
C LYS A 409 -23.74 -20.97 -8.21
N GLY A 410 -22.80 -20.07 -8.50
CA GLY A 410 -21.36 -20.31 -8.30
C GLY A 410 -20.68 -20.95 -9.51
N VAL A 411 -19.37 -20.71 -9.66
CA VAL A 411 -18.62 -20.96 -10.90
C VAL A 411 -18.75 -22.40 -11.42
N GLY A 412 -18.66 -23.40 -10.54
CA GLY A 412 -18.79 -24.81 -10.93
C GLY A 412 -20.17 -25.22 -11.47
N ASN A 413 -21.23 -24.47 -11.13
CA ASN A 413 -22.63 -24.79 -11.47
C ASN A 413 -23.30 -23.79 -12.43
N MET A 414 -22.54 -22.82 -12.94
CA MET A 414 -23.00 -21.89 -13.98
C MET A 414 -22.91 -22.56 -15.36
N ARG A 415 -23.82 -22.17 -16.27
CA ARG A 415 -23.87 -22.75 -17.62
C ARG A 415 -22.69 -22.39 -18.50
N GLY A 416 -22.07 -21.23 -18.28
CA GLY A 416 -21.14 -20.67 -19.26
C GLY A 416 -21.88 -20.20 -20.53
N GLY A 417 -21.13 -19.86 -21.57
CA GLY A 417 -21.65 -19.39 -22.86
C GLY A 417 -22.15 -17.95 -22.86
N GLU A 418 -21.89 -17.18 -21.80
CA GLU A 418 -22.29 -15.77 -21.67
C GLU A 418 -21.18 -14.79 -22.09
N GLY A 419 -20.06 -15.30 -22.59
CA GLY A 419 -18.88 -14.52 -22.96
C GLY A 419 -17.97 -14.19 -21.78
N ARG A 420 -17.06 -13.22 -22.00
CA ARG A 420 -16.05 -12.83 -21.03
C ARG A 420 -16.64 -12.13 -19.82
N MET A 421 -16.08 -12.41 -18.64
CA MET A 421 -16.46 -11.79 -17.38
C MET A 421 -16.35 -10.25 -17.44
N CYS A 422 -17.42 -9.55 -17.08
CA CYS A 422 -17.39 -8.11 -16.81
C CYS A 422 -17.18 -7.86 -15.32
N LEU A 423 -16.17 -7.04 -14.98
CA LEU A 423 -15.91 -6.62 -13.60
C LEU A 423 -16.19 -5.12 -13.44
N PRO A 424 -16.73 -4.68 -12.29
CA PRO A 424 -16.69 -3.27 -11.93
C PRO A 424 -15.23 -2.82 -11.73
N PRO A 425 -14.96 -1.50 -11.66
CA PRO A 425 -13.66 -1.00 -11.25
C PRO A 425 -13.24 -1.60 -9.91
N MET A 426 -12.13 -2.33 -9.91
CA MET A 426 -11.69 -3.17 -8.80
C MET A 426 -10.18 -3.09 -8.66
N LEU A 427 -9.73 -2.72 -7.45
CA LEU A 427 -8.33 -2.88 -7.06
C LEU A 427 -8.07 -4.33 -6.65
N LEU A 428 -7.02 -4.91 -7.22
CA LEU A 428 -6.61 -6.29 -7.10
C LEU A 428 -5.16 -6.34 -6.65
N HIS A 429 -4.90 -6.86 -5.45
CA HIS A 429 -3.55 -7.06 -4.92
C HIS A 429 -3.48 -8.31 -4.02
N PRO A 430 -2.44 -9.15 -4.18
CA PRO A 430 -1.40 -9.10 -5.22
C PRO A 430 -1.80 -9.85 -6.50
N VAL A 431 -1.22 -9.47 -7.64
CA VAL A 431 -1.28 -10.21 -8.91
C VAL A 431 0.15 -10.43 -9.42
N LYS A 432 0.62 -11.66 -9.31
CA LYS A 432 1.96 -12.11 -9.73
C LYS A 432 1.85 -13.21 -10.77
N ASP A 433 2.90 -13.39 -11.58
CA ASP A 433 3.11 -14.54 -12.47
C ASP A 433 1.89 -14.86 -13.37
N VAL A 434 1.47 -13.87 -14.15
CA VAL A 434 0.41 -14.02 -15.15
C VAL A 434 1.05 -14.29 -16.49
N GLU A 435 0.91 -15.52 -16.98
CA GLU A 435 1.30 -15.93 -18.31
C GLU A 435 0.10 -15.79 -19.25
N LEU A 436 0.26 -14.95 -20.27
CA LEU A 436 -0.73 -14.81 -21.34
C LEU A 436 -0.34 -15.76 -22.47
N PRO A 437 -1.26 -16.59 -22.99
CA PRO A 437 -1.02 -17.30 -24.24
C PRO A 437 -0.82 -16.26 -25.35
N VAL A 438 0.35 -16.26 -25.97
CA VAL A 438 0.64 -15.44 -27.15
C VAL A 438 0.47 -16.36 -28.35
N GLU A 439 -0.41 -15.99 -29.29
CA GLU A 439 -0.45 -16.67 -30.58
C GLU A 439 0.90 -16.44 -31.28
N ALA A 440 1.61 -17.53 -31.60
CA ALA A 440 2.80 -17.42 -32.41
C ALA A 440 2.41 -16.81 -33.77
N PRO A 441 3.20 -15.88 -34.34
CA PRO A 441 2.99 -15.45 -35.72
C PRO A 441 2.94 -16.70 -36.61
N GLU A 442 2.00 -16.75 -37.55
CA GLU A 442 2.03 -17.79 -38.58
C GLU A 442 3.43 -17.79 -39.19
N ALA A 443 4.12 -18.94 -39.18
CA ALA A 443 5.40 -19.05 -39.81
C ALA A 443 5.22 -18.68 -41.29
N ASP A 444 5.91 -17.65 -41.77
CA ASP A 444 5.90 -17.22 -43.16
C ASP A 444 6.19 -18.44 -44.05
N ALA A 445 5.15 -19.03 -44.64
CA ALA A 445 5.23 -20.18 -45.51
C ALA A 445 6.01 -19.89 -46.81
N ASP A 446 6.39 -18.63 -47.03
CA ASP A 446 7.15 -18.17 -48.21
C ASP A 446 8.68 -18.22 -48.02
N ALA A 447 9.19 -18.52 -46.81
CA ALA A 447 10.64 -18.62 -46.57
C ALA A 447 11.29 -19.93 -47.07
N GLU A 448 10.51 -20.97 -47.37
CA GLU A 448 11.04 -22.26 -47.88
C GLU A 448 11.02 -22.40 -49.41
N ALA A 449 10.39 -21.48 -50.16
CA ALA A 449 10.34 -21.56 -51.62
C ALA A 449 11.60 -21.01 -52.34
N GLY A 450 12.54 -20.41 -51.61
CA GLY A 450 13.70 -19.68 -52.17
C GLY A 450 15.05 -20.41 -52.18
N LYS A 451 15.16 -21.64 -51.67
CA LYS A 451 16.43 -22.38 -51.69
C LYS A 451 16.59 -23.15 -52.99
N ALA A 452 17.28 -22.54 -53.96
CA ALA A 452 17.79 -23.24 -55.13
C ALA A 452 18.69 -24.42 -54.68
N PRO A 453 18.60 -25.61 -55.30
CA PRO A 453 19.43 -26.75 -54.93
C PRO A 453 20.91 -26.45 -55.24
N GLU A 454 21.76 -26.61 -54.23
CA GLU A 454 23.20 -26.47 -54.31
C GLU A 454 23.76 -27.61 -55.19
N SER A 455 24.48 -27.26 -56.25
CA SER A 455 25.09 -28.22 -57.17
C SER A 455 26.29 -28.93 -56.52
N ASP A 456 26.25 -30.26 -56.47
CA ASP A 456 27.33 -31.14 -56.02
C ASP A 456 28.56 -31.05 -56.94
N PRO A 457 29.77 -30.69 -56.45
CA PRO A 457 30.99 -30.69 -57.25
C PRO A 457 31.63 -32.08 -57.44
N GLY A 458 30.90 -33.18 -57.21
CA GLY A 458 31.41 -34.55 -57.25
C GLY A 458 30.79 -35.51 -58.28
N ALA A 459 30.19 -35.03 -59.38
CA ALA A 459 29.62 -35.87 -60.45
C ALA A 459 30.06 -35.45 -61.86
#